data_AF-A0ABD1D3H5-F1
#
_entry.id   AF-A0ABD1D3H5-F1
#
_cell.length_a   1.000
_cell.length_b   1.000
_cell.length_c   1.000
_cell.angle_alpha   90.00
_cell.angle_beta   90.00
_cell.angle_gamma   90.00
#
_symmetry.space_group_name_H-M   'P 1'
#
loop_
_entity.id
_entity.type
_entity.pdbx_description
1 polymer ?
#
loop_
_entity_poly.entity_id
_entity_poly.type
_entity_poly.pdbx_seq_one_letter_code
_entity_poly.pdbx_strand_id
1 'polypeptide(L)'
;MMGFVCLFAYRYTVSLGLIDTLVRKFNKIQESVESQQSLVLSVLASLGLLTKLAELCPRGPDVTKFLTTAKTTELFGTISLLYSTIVPIGECIPPRTISLAAATFNLLVTLANLDIATFQLVLAEENLSFKFLDVVSILLQYCVPKSEEKGETQAVIIDLIATLGFFCANNKLNQDLLISDQSSVIIKSLTKLPKKFDMVIYPTLVTVTYENAEAKAVLGKDFDIASLEITAVGSGEKNRILSLLTSTTTKAE
;
A
#
# COMPACT_ATOMS: atom_id res chain seq x y z
N MET A 1 34.30 4.01 3.35
CA MET A 1 34.18 5.20 4.22
C MET A 1 32.83 5.93 4.01
N MET A 2 32.39 6.17 2.77
CA MET A 2 31.09 6.80 2.45
C MET A 2 29.85 6.08 3.02
N GLY A 3 29.81 4.74 2.96
CA GLY A 3 28.67 3.95 3.46
C GLY A 3 28.48 3.99 4.99
N PHE A 4 29.56 4.20 5.75
CA PHE A 4 29.51 4.28 7.21
C PHE A 4 28.94 5.62 7.68
N VAL A 5 29.29 6.73 7.03
CA VAL A 5 28.76 8.07 7.32
C VAL A 5 27.27 8.16 6.99
N CYS A 6 26.85 7.54 5.87
CA CYS A 6 25.44 7.46 5.49
C CYS A 6 24.60 6.66 6.51
N LEU A 7 25.13 5.52 7.00
CA LEU A 7 24.46 4.72 8.02
C LEU A 7 24.34 5.46 9.37
N PHE A 8 25.36 6.25 9.73
CA PHE A 8 25.33 7.09 10.93
C PHE A 8 24.34 8.23 10.81
N ALA A 9 24.29 8.96 9.70
CA ALA A 9 23.29 10.00 9.46
C ALA A 9 21.87 9.42 9.43
N TYR A 10 21.68 8.26 8.81
CA TYR A 10 20.42 7.53 8.80
C TYR A 10 19.98 7.12 10.20
N ARG A 11 20.87 6.49 10.98
CA ARG A 11 20.62 6.20 12.40
C ARG A 11 20.34 7.48 13.19
N TYR A 12 21.02 8.58 12.91
CA TYR A 12 20.84 9.85 13.58
C TYR A 12 19.45 10.45 13.32
N THR A 13 18.96 10.43 12.07
CA THR A 13 17.61 10.89 11.71
C THR A 13 16.51 10.03 12.34
N VAL A 14 16.68 8.71 12.37
CA VAL A 14 15.72 7.78 13.00
C VAL A 14 15.80 7.87 14.53
N SER A 15 17.00 7.94 15.11
CA SER A 15 17.22 7.89 16.57
C SER A 15 17.04 9.22 17.30
N LEU A 16 16.98 10.36 16.60
CA LEU A 16 16.69 11.66 17.20
C LEU A 16 15.19 11.93 17.45
N GLY A 17 14.31 10.99 17.10
CA GLY A 17 12.86 11.18 17.25
C GLY A 17 12.25 12.14 16.22
N LEU A 18 12.92 12.35 15.07
CA LEU A 18 12.34 13.08 13.94
C LEU A 18 11.10 12.32 13.44
N ILE A 19 11.22 11.01 13.25
CA ILE A 19 10.10 10.16 12.84
C ILE A 19 8.98 10.22 13.88
N ASP A 20 9.27 10.10 15.17
CA ASP A 20 8.26 10.25 16.24
C ASP A 20 7.57 11.61 16.21
N THR A 21 8.28 12.67 15.82
CA THR A 21 7.71 14.01 15.67
C THR A 21 6.80 14.10 14.44
N LEU A 22 7.15 13.44 13.33
CA LEU A 22 6.30 13.35 12.15
C LEU A 22 5.04 12.52 12.42
N VAL A 23 5.19 11.35 13.04
CA VAL A 23 4.07 10.49 13.43
C VAL A 23 3.12 11.24 14.37
N ARG A 24 3.64 11.96 15.37
CA ARG A 24 2.82 12.81 16.25
C ARG A 24 2.09 13.91 15.49
N LYS A 25 2.67 14.46 14.42
CA LYS A 25 1.96 15.42 13.56
C LYS A 25 0.84 14.74 12.77
N PHE A 26 1.09 13.56 12.19
CA PHE A 26 0.08 12.82 11.43
C PHE A 26 -1.10 12.42 12.33
N ASN A 27 -0.84 11.91 13.53
CA ASN A 27 -1.88 11.49 14.48
C ASN A 27 -2.74 12.66 15.02
N LYS A 28 -2.26 13.90 14.91
CA LYS A 28 -3.04 15.10 15.26
C LYS A 28 -4.02 15.52 14.17
N ILE A 29 -3.83 15.04 12.94
CA ILE A 29 -4.73 15.33 11.83
C ILE A 29 -5.90 14.35 11.93
N GLN A 30 -7.05 14.86 12.38
CA GLN A 30 -8.28 14.08 12.53
C GLN A 30 -9.44 14.63 11.68
N GLU A 31 -9.13 15.53 10.74
CA GLU A 31 -10.10 16.19 9.88
C GLU A 31 -9.53 16.40 8.47
N SER A 32 -10.42 16.80 7.54
CA SER A 32 -10.00 17.18 6.19
C SER A 32 -9.03 18.36 6.23
N VAL A 33 -7.88 18.20 5.58
CA VAL A 33 -6.80 19.20 5.54
C VAL A 33 -6.88 20.16 4.36
N GLU A 34 -7.94 20.07 3.54
CA GLU A 34 -8.03 20.80 2.27
C GLU A 34 -7.93 22.32 2.43
N SER A 35 -8.52 22.87 3.51
CA SER A 35 -8.51 24.30 3.80
C SER A 35 -7.13 24.83 4.23
N GLN A 36 -6.19 23.95 4.59
CA GLN A 36 -4.90 24.31 5.17
C GLN A 36 -3.73 23.96 4.25
N GLN A 37 -3.53 24.75 3.20
CA GLN A 37 -2.48 24.50 2.19
C GLN A 37 -1.07 24.27 2.78
N SER A 38 -0.66 25.05 3.79
CA SER A 38 0.65 24.90 4.42
C SER A 38 0.80 23.57 5.15
N LEU A 39 -0.26 23.11 5.81
CA LEU A 39 -0.30 21.82 6.49
C LEU A 39 -0.17 20.68 5.48
N VAL A 40 -0.95 20.72 4.39
CA VAL A 40 -0.88 19.67 3.37
C VAL A 40 0.50 19.58 2.70
N LEU A 41 1.11 20.72 2.37
CA LEU A 41 2.47 20.75 1.84
C LEU A 41 3.49 20.19 2.84
N SER A 42 3.34 20.50 4.13
CA SER A 42 4.19 19.91 5.18
C SER A 42 4.00 18.40 5.29
N VAL A 43 2.78 17.89 5.14
CA VAL A 43 2.49 16.46 5.20
C VAL A 43 3.07 15.75 3.97
N LEU A 44 2.87 16.28 2.77
CA LEU A 44 3.45 15.76 1.53
C LEU A 44 4.98 15.69 1.60
N ALA A 45 5.63 16.75 2.09
CA ALA A 45 7.07 16.76 2.30
C ALA A 45 7.52 15.70 3.32
N SER A 46 6.73 15.48 4.37
CA SER A 46 7.01 14.46 5.39
C SER A 46 6.87 13.04 4.83
N LEU A 47 5.84 12.77 4.04
CA LEU A 47 5.66 11.50 3.35
C LEU A 47 6.81 11.24 2.37
N GLY A 48 7.18 12.24 1.55
CA GLY A 48 8.31 12.11 0.63
C GLY A 48 9.63 11.82 1.35
N LEU A 49 9.88 12.47 2.50
CA LEU A 49 11.04 12.17 3.34
C LEU A 49 11.01 10.72 3.85
N LEU A 50 9.88 10.26 4.39
CA LEU A 50 9.72 8.88 4.87
C LEU A 50 9.93 7.86 3.75
N THR A 51 9.45 8.14 2.53
CA THR A 51 9.67 7.29 1.36
C THR A 51 11.15 7.20 1.04
N LYS A 52 11.87 8.34 1.01
CA LYS A 52 13.32 8.33 0.76
C LYS A 52 14.11 7.63 1.85
N LEU A 53 13.69 7.74 3.11
CA LEU A 53 14.29 6.95 4.17
C LEU A 53 14.03 5.44 3.96
N ALA A 54 12.81 5.03 3.62
CA ALA A 54 12.49 3.64 3.33
C ALA A 54 13.31 3.07 2.15
N GLU A 55 13.50 3.84 1.08
CA GLU A 55 14.34 3.46 -0.07
C GLU A 55 15.83 3.27 0.30
N LEU A 56 16.33 4.10 1.22
CA LEU A 56 17.73 4.08 1.68
C LEU A 56 17.97 3.08 2.82
N CYS A 57 16.91 2.51 3.40
CA CYS A 57 17.02 1.56 4.48
C CYS A 57 17.75 0.29 3.98
N PRO A 58 18.84 -0.15 4.64
CA PRO A 58 19.53 -1.36 4.24
C PRO A 58 18.61 -2.57 4.40
N ARG A 59 18.59 -3.46 3.40
CA ARG A 59 17.92 -4.76 3.49
C ARG A 59 18.73 -5.69 4.38
N GLY A 60 18.08 -6.34 5.36
CA GLY A 60 18.74 -7.21 6.33
C GLY A 60 18.33 -6.87 7.77
N PRO A 61 19.19 -7.16 8.78
CA PRO A 61 18.88 -6.84 10.17
C PRO A 61 18.54 -5.35 10.33
N ASP A 62 17.50 -5.02 11.12
CA ASP A 62 17.07 -3.65 11.37
C ASP A 62 18.04 -2.91 12.31
N VAL A 63 19.27 -2.71 11.83
CA VAL A 63 20.29 -1.93 12.52
C VAL A 63 19.79 -0.51 12.71
N THR A 64 18.95 0.01 11.82
CA THR A 64 18.54 1.42 11.86
C THR A 64 17.37 1.72 12.80
N LYS A 65 16.67 0.69 13.27
CA LYS A 65 15.39 0.77 13.98
C LYS A 65 14.25 1.37 13.15
N PHE A 66 14.42 1.53 11.84
CA PHE A 66 13.41 2.14 10.98
C PHE A 66 12.17 1.25 10.85
N LEU A 67 12.36 -0.04 10.58
CA LEU A 67 11.26 -1.01 10.51
C LEU A 67 10.60 -1.20 11.87
N THR A 68 11.39 -1.23 12.93
CA THR A 68 10.88 -1.25 14.31
C THR A 68 9.99 -0.04 14.58
N THR A 69 10.42 1.15 14.18
CA THR A 69 9.63 2.39 14.33
C THR A 69 8.37 2.33 13.49
N ALA A 70 8.46 1.92 12.22
CA ALA A 70 7.30 1.74 11.35
C ALA A 70 6.28 0.78 11.99
N LYS A 71 6.75 -0.32 12.60
CA LYS A 71 5.92 -1.30 13.29
C LYS A 71 5.20 -0.69 14.49
N THR A 72 5.92 -0.03 15.39
CA THR A 72 5.34 0.52 16.63
C THR A 72 4.47 1.76 16.40
N THR A 73 4.50 2.33 15.19
CA THR A 73 3.78 3.55 14.85
C THR A 73 2.73 3.35 13.76
N GLU A 74 2.24 2.12 13.57
CA GLU A 74 1.19 1.82 12.57
C GLU A 74 1.55 2.30 11.15
N LEU A 75 2.76 1.95 10.68
CA LEU A 75 3.34 2.45 9.43
C LEU A 75 3.36 3.99 9.38
N PHE A 76 3.88 4.56 10.46
CA PHE A 76 3.95 6.01 10.70
C PHE A 76 2.59 6.71 10.80
N GLY A 77 1.50 5.98 11.08
CA GLY A 77 0.14 6.51 11.21
C GLY A 77 -0.47 6.95 9.88
N THR A 78 0.12 6.52 8.76
CA THR A 78 -0.21 7.03 7.42
C THR A 78 -1.59 6.60 6.93
N ILE A 79 -2.04 5.40 7.28
CA ILE A 79 -3.40 4.94 7.02
C ILE A 79 -4.41 5.73 7.86
N SER A 80 -4.14 5.92 9.15
CA SER A 80 -5.02 6.71 10.04
C SER A 80 -5.12 8.18 9.60
N LEU A 81 -4.03 8.78 9.13
CA LEU A 81 -4.00 10.09 8.49
C LEU A 81 -4.90 10.13 7.24
N LEU A 82 -4.72 9.15 6.35
CA LEU A 82 -5.44 9.12 5.08
C LEU A 82 -6.93 8.87 5.30
N TYR A 83 -7.28 7.96 6.21
CA TYR A 83 -8.65 7.70 6.64
C TYR A 83 -9.32 8.98 7.17
N SER A 84 -8.66 9.69 8.10
CA SER A 84 -9.19 10.93 8.68
C SER A 84 -9.34 12.05 7.65
N THR A 85 -8.55 12.01 6.58
CA THR A 85 -8.61 13.02 5.52
C THR A 85 -9.68 12.70 4.47
N ILE A 86 -9.81 11.43 4.08
CA ILE A 86 -10.65 11.01 2.94
C ILE A 86 -12.09 10.70 3.36
N VAL A 87 -12.28 9.99 4.47
CA VAL A 87 -13.63 9.53 4.88
C VAL A 87 -14.61 10.67 5.09
N PRO A 88 -14.23 11.81 5.72
CA PRO A 88 -15.16 12.94 5.86
C PRO A 88 -15.56 13.60 4.53
N ILE A 89 -14.75 13.43 3.48
CA ILE A 89 -14.95 14.05 2.16
C ILE A 89 -15.79 13.14 1.25
N GLY A 90 -15.67 11.83 1.40
CA GLY A 90 -16.36 10.85 0.56
C GLY A 90 -15.94 10.92 -0.91
N GLU A 91 -16.91 10.93 -1.83
CA GLU A 91 -16.67 10.85 -3.28
C GLU A 91 -16.27 12.19 -3.94
N CYS A 92 -16.16 13.28 -3.20
CA CYS A 92 -15.76 14.59 -3.74
C CYS A 92 -14.32 14.95 -3.35
N ILE A 93 -13.37 14.07 -3.70
CA ILE A 93 -11.97 14.20 -3.26
C ILE A 93 -11.26 15.36 -3.98
N PRO A 94 -10.77 16.39 -3.26
CA PRO A 94 -10.00 17.47 -3.86
C PRO A 94 -8.68 16.98 -4.46
N PRO A 95 -8.14 17.66 -5.49
CA PRO A 95 -6.87 17.28 -6.13
C PRO A 95 -5.71 17.14 -5.13
N ARG A 96 -5.66 18.00 -4.11
CA ARG A 96 -4.59 17.98 -3.11
C ARG A 96 -4.66 16.75 -2.20
N THR A 97 -5.86 16.27 -1.91
CA THR A 97 -6.06 14.99 -1.20
C THR A 97 -5.68 13.80 -2.07
N ILE A 98 -5.84 13.89 -3.40
CA ILE A 98 -5.31 12.88 -4.34
C ILE A 98 -3.78 12.86 -4.32
N SER A 99 -3.11 14.02 -4.30
CA SER A 99 -1.66 14.07 -4.14
C SER A 99 -1.21 13.43 -2.82
N LEU A 100 -1.97 13.66 -1.73
CA LEU A 100 -1.71 13.05 -0.43
C LEU A 100 -1.85 11.52 -0.49
N ALA A 101 -2.93 11.02 -1.09
CA ALA A 101 -3.12 9.59 -1.31
C ALA A 101 -1.97 9.00 -2.14
N ALA A 102 -1.56 9.67 -3.23
CA ALA A 102 -0.45 9.23 -4.08
C ALA A 102 0.84 9.08 -3.28
N ALA A 103 1.21 10.10 -2.50
CA ALA A 103 2.40 10.06 -1.66
C ALA A 103 2.33 8.97 -0.58
N THR A 104 1.16 8.76 0.03
CA THR A 104 0.96 7.71 1.04
C THR A 104 1.07 6.32 0.43
N PHE A 105 0.38 6.03 -0.68
CA PHE A 105 0.47 4.70 -1.32
C PHE A 105 1.87 4.42 -1.87
N ASN A 106 2.57 5.44 -2.37
CA ASN A 106 3.96 5.30 -2.78
C ASN A 106 4.87 4.89 -1.60
N LEU A 107 4.67 5.51 -0.42
CA LEU A 107 5.36 5.10 0.81
C LEU A 107 5.01 3.66 1.23
N LEU A 108 3.72 3.28 1.19
CA LEU A 108 3.27 1.93 1.56
C LEU A 108 3.87 0.86 0.65
N VAL A 109 3.87 1.08 -0.68
CA VAL A 109 4.53 0.20 -1.65
C VAL A 109 6.03 0.11 -1.34
N THR A 110 6.68 1.22 -1.01
CA THR A 110 8.11 1.23 -0.65
C THR A 110 8.39 0.42 0.61
N LEU A 111 7.55 0.54 1.65
CA LEU A 111 7.65 -0.22 2.89
C LEU A 111 7.40 -1.72 2.67
N ALA A 112 6.40 -2.08 1.88
CA ALA A 112 6.12 -3.48 1.53
C ALA A 112 7.28 -4.12 0.75
N ASN A 113 7.94 -3.35 -0.11
CA ASN A 113 9.13 -3.80 -0.83
C ASN A 113 10.36 -3.94 0.07
N LEU A 114 10.46 -3.11 1.11
CA LEU A 114 11.54 -3.16 2.09
C LEU A 114 11.39 -4.38 3.00
N ASP A 115 10.22 -4.57 3.61
CA ASP A 115 9.90 -5.70 4.48
C ASP A 115 8.39 -6.00 4.49
N ILE A 116 7.99 -6.98 3.66
CA ILE A 116 6.59 -7.40 3.54
C ILE A 116 6.02 -7.92 4.86
N ALA A 117 6.83 -8.59 5.68
CA ALA A 117 6.38 -9.19 6.93
C ALA A 117 5.92 -8.11 7.91
N THR A 118 6.71 -7.05 8.11
CA THR A 118 6.33 -5.90 8.94
C THR A 118 5.14 -5.16 8.34
N PHE A 119 5.14 -4.94 7.02
CA PHE A 119 4.03 -4.28 6.34
C PHE A 119 2.69 -5.01 6.57
N GLN A 120 2.64 -6.32 6.31
CA GLN A 120 1.43 -7.13 6.50
C GLN A 120 1.05 -7.25 7.97
N LEU A 121 2.02 -7.47 8.86
CA LEU A 121 1.75 -7.60 10.29
C LEU A 121 1.05 -6.37 10.85
N VAL A 122 1.53 -5.18 10.49
CA VAL A 122 0.94 -3.93 10.97
C VAL A 122 -0.41 -3.68 10.32
N LEU A 123 -0.51 -3.85 9.00
CA LEU A 123 -1.75 -3.55 8.27
C LEU A 123 -2.87 -4.56 8.55
N ALA A 124 -2.55 -5.77 9.03
CA ALA A 124 -3.50 -6.80 9.42
C ALA A 124 -4.09 -6.60 10.83
N GLU A 125 -3.59 -5.64 11.62
CA GLU A 125 -4.25 -5.21 12.87
C GLU A 125 -5.70 -4.81 12.56
N GLU A 126 -6.68 -5.40 13.28
CA GLU A 126 -8.09 -5.37 12.92
C GLU A 126 -8.62 -3.94 12.64
N ASN A 127 -8.36 -3.00 13.54
CA ASN A 127 -8.80 -1.61 13.36
C ASN A 127 -8.13 -0.91 12.17
N LEU A 128 -6.89 -1.29 11.84
CA LEU A 128 -6.14 -0.66 10.77
C LEU A 128 -6.49 -1.25 9.40
N SER A 129 -6.75 -2.55 9.33
CA SER A 129 -7.16 -3.24 8.10
C SER A 129 -8.51 -2.73 7.61
N PHE A 130 -9.49 -2.51 8.50
CA PHE A 130 -10.77 -1.91 8.11
C PHE A 130 -10.60 -0.49 7.59
N LYS A 131 -9.85 0.37 8.29
CA LYS A 131 -9.56 1.74 7.81
C LYS A 131 -8.87 1.73 6.44
N PHE A 132 -7.94 0.81 6.24
CA PHE A 132 -7.24 0.65 4.98
C PHE A 132 -8.20 0.28 3.84
N LEU A 133 -9.04 -0.74 4.04
CA LEU A 133 -10.00 -1.20 3.03
C LEU A 133 -11.08 -0.16 2.73
N ASP A 134 -11.52 0.62 3.71
CA ASP A 134 -12.43 1.75 3.51
C ASP A 134 -11.80 2.84 2.65
N VAL A 135 -10.57 3.25 2.98
CA VAL A 135 -9.80 4.24 2.19
C VAL A 135 -9.63 3.75 0.76
N VAL A 136 -9.26 2.49 0.58
CA VAL A 136 -9.10 1.86 -0.73
C VAL A 136 -10.41 1.89 -1.52
N SER A 137 -11.52 1.54 -0.87
CA SER A 137 -12.85 1.53 -1.49
C SER A 137 -13.26 2.91 -1.98
N ILE A 138 -13.15 3.94 -1.13
CA ILE A 138 -13.51 5.33 -1.48
C ILE A 138 -12.61 5.85 -2.61
N LEU A 139 -11.31 5.60 -2.54
CA LEU A 139 -10.38 6.04 -3.58
C LEU A 139 -10.63 5.37 -4.92
N LEU A 140 -10.92 4.07 -4.95
CA LEU A 140 -11.26 3.39 -6.19
C LEU A 140 -12.58 3.92 -6.77
N GLN A 141 -13.61 4.12 -5.95
CA GLN A 141 -14.86 4.73 -6.40
C GLN A 141 -14.64 6.12 -7.02
N TYR A 142 -13.73 6.91 -6.46
CA TYR A 142 -13.39 8.24 -6.98
C TYR A 142 -12.52 8.20 -8.25
N CYS A 143 -11.48 7.37 -8.24
CA CYS A 143 -10.43 7.34 -9.26
C CYS A 143 -10.84 6.55 -10.52
N VAL A 144 -11.65 5.50 -10.38
CA VAL A 144 -12.08 4.65 -11.52
C VAL A 144 -12.81 5.46 -12.59
N PRO A 145 -13.80 6.32 -12.30
CA PRO A 145 -14.44 7.17 -13.31
C PRO A 145 -13.48 8.13 -14.00
N LYS A 146 -12.36 8.47 -13.34
CA LYS A 146 -11.32 9.40 -13.83
C LYS A 146 -10.07 8.68 -14.33
N SER A 147 -10.12 7.36 -14.54
CA SER A 147 -8.94 6.56 -14.85
C SER A 147 -8.28 6.91 -16.19
N GLU A 148 -9.00 7.59 -17.09
CA GLU A 148 -8.46 8.11 -18.35
C GLU A 148 -7.70 9.43 -18.21
N GLU A 149 -7.91 10.17 -17.12
CA GLU A 149 -7.14 11.38 -16.82
C GLU A 149 -5.68 10.98 -16.55
N LYS A 150 -4.73 11.70 -17.17
CA LYS A 150 -3.30 11.51 -16.90
C LYS A 150 -2.91 12.25 -15.63
N GLY A 151 -1.96 11.70 -14.86
CA GLY A 151 -1.39 12.35 -13.69
C GLY A 151 -1.51 11.52 -12.42
N GLU A 152 -1.70 12.19 -11.28
CA GLU A 152 -1.66 11.59 -9.95
C GLU A 152 -2.75 10.54 -9.74
N THR A 153 -3.93 10.68 -10.35
CA THR A 153 -5.01 9.67 -10.28
C THR A 153 -4.54 8.29 -10.76
N GLN A 154 -3.75 8.22 -11.83
CA GLN A 154 -3.22 6.94 -12.33
C GLN A 154 -2.17 6.37 -11.37
N ALA A 155 -1.30 7.22 -10.83
CA ALA A 155 -0.30 6.81 -9.84
C ALA A 155 -0.98 6.24 -8.58
N VAL A 156 -2.04 6.90 -8.09
CA VAL A 156 -2.85 6.38 -6.97
C VAL A 156 -3.43 5.01 -7.29
N ILE A 157 -4.08 4.84 -8.45
CA ILE A 157 -4.67 3.55 -8.85
C ILE A 157 -3.60 2.45 -8.85
N ILE A 158 -2.44 2.71 -9.45
CA ILE A 158 -1.36 1.74 -9.56
C ILE A 158 -0.80 1.36 -8.19
N ASP A 159 -0.39 2.34 -7.38
CA ASP A 159 0.24 2.08 -6.08
C ASP A 159 -0.75 1.49 -5.08
N LEU A 160 -2.04 1.87 -5.15
CA LEU A 160 -3.10 1.29 -4.34
C LEU A 160 -3.35 -0.18 -4.67
N ILE A 161 -3.45 -0.54 -5.96
CA ILE A 161 -3.65 -1.94 -6.38
C ILE A 161 -2.42 -2.78 -6.04
N ALA A 162 -1.21 -2.22 -6.19
CA ALA A 162 0.01 -2.88 -5.77
C ALA A 162 0.04 -3.12 -4.25
N THR A 163 -0.41 -2.15 -3.46
CA THR A 163 -0.51 -2.26 -2.00
C THR A 163 -1.48 -3.38 -1.59
N LEU A 164 -2.63 -3.53 -2.27
CA LEU A 164 -3.53 -4.67 -2.07
C LEU A 164 -2.85 -6.01 -2.38
N GLY A 165 -2.04 -6.07 -3.44
CA GLY A 165 -1.26 -7.26 -3.79
C GLY A 165 -0.26 -7.64 -2.70
N PHE A 166 0.49 -6.66 -2.18
CA PHE A 166 1.37 -6.89 -1.03
C PHE A 166 0.62 -7.28 0.24
N PHE A 167 -0.57 -6.72 0.47
CA PHE A 167 -1.39 -7.07 1.63
C PHE A 167 -1.84 -8.54 1.59
N CYS A 168 -2.18 -9.07 0.41
CA CYS A 168 -2.71 -10.43 0.25
C CYS A 168 -1.65 -11.51 -0.02
N ALA A 169 -0.45 -11.14 -0.48
CA ALA A 169 0.59 -12.09 -0.88
C ALA A 169 0.91 -13.11 0.23
N ASN A 170 0.68 -14.40 -0.06
CA ASN A 170 0.89 -15.52 0.86
C ASN A 170 0.20 -15.36 2.23
N ASN A 171 -0.92 -14.64 2.29
CA ASN A 171 -1.61 -14.38 3.55
C ASN A 171 -3.12 -14.63 3.40
N LYS A 172 -3.54 -15.86 3.72
CA LYS A 172 -4.94 -16.28 3.57
C LYS A 172 -5.93 -15.44 4.37
N LEU A 173 -5.57 -14.99 5.57
CA LEU A 173 -6.45 -14.14 6.38
C LEU A 173 -6.72 -12.80 5.68
N ASN A 174 -5.69 -12.17 5.13
CA ASN A 174 -5.83 -10.93 4.39
C ASN A 174 -6.56 -11.11 3.06
N GLN A 175 -6.35 -12.24 2.37
CA GLN A 175 -7.13 -12.61 1.19
C GLN A 175 -8.62 -12.76 1.52
N ASP A 176 -8.95 -13.46 2.61
CA ASP A 176 -10.32 -13.69 3.07
C ASP A 176 -11.02 -12.37 3.45
N LEU A 177 -10.28 -11.43 4.08
CA LEU A 177 -10.78 -10.07 4.33
C LEU A 177 -11.14 -9.32 3.05
N LEU A 178 -10.31 -9.42 2.01
CA LEU A 178 -10.54 -8.71 0.74
C LEU A 178 -11.72 -9.28 -0.07
N ILE A 179 -11.99 -10.59 0.03
CA ILE A 179 -13.13 -11.22 -0.66
C ILE A 179 -14.44 -11.17 0.13
N SER A 180 -14.41 -10.63 1.35
CA SER A 180 -15.60 -10.45 2.17
C SER A 180 -16.60 -9.49 1.52
N ASP A 181 -17.88 -9.59 1.91
CA ASP A 181 -18.94 -8.75 1.38
C ASP A 181 -18.68 -7.25 1.58
N GLN A 182 -18.03 -6.90 2.70
CA GLN A 182 -17.65 -5.53 3.05
C GLN A 182 -16.66 -4.92 2.04
N SER A 183 -15.79 -5.75 1.46
CA SER A 183 -14.78 -5.33 0.48
C SER A 183 -15.21 -5.54 -0.98
N SER A 184 -16.44 -6.02 -1.22
CA SER A 184 -16.93 -6.34 -2.58
C SER A 184 -16.90 -5.16 -3.55
N VAL A 185 -16.97 -3.92 -3.04
CA VAL A 185 -16.82 -2.69 -3.82
C VAL A 185 -15.45 -2.58 -4.48
N ILE A 186 -14.40 -3.03 -3.80
CA ILE A 186 -13.03 -3.02 -4.32
C ILE A 186 -12.97 -3.89 -5.57
N ILE A 187 -13.41 -5.14 -5.48
CA ILE A 187 -13.41 -6.10 -6.59
C ILE A 187 -14.22 -5.57 -7.78
N LYS A 188 -15.44 -5.07 -7.53
CA LYS A 188 -16.30 -4.45 -8.57
C LYS A 188 -15.69 -3.19 -9.18
N SER A 189 -14.80 -2.51 -8.47
CA SER A 189 -14.09 -1.33 -9.00
C SER A 189 -12.91 -1.74 -9.88
N LEU A 190 -12.22 -2.83 -9.53
CA LEU A 190 -11.14 -3.40 -10.36
C LEU A 190 -11.65 -3.87 -11.71
N THR A 191 -12.84 -4.47 -11.80
CA THR A 191 -13.43 -4.93 -13.08
C THR A 191 -13.77 -3.80 -14.05
N LYS A 192 -13.95 -2.59 -13.53
CA LYS A 192 -14.29 -1.39 -14.33
C LYS A 192 -13.07 -0.65 -14.85
N LEU A 193 -11.87 -1.02 -14.40
CA LEU A 193 -10.64 -0.33 -14.82
C LEU A 193 -10.28 -0.67 -16.28
N PRO A 194 -9.70 0.28 -17.03
CA PRO A 194 -9.21 0.04 -18.38
C PRO A 194 -8.05 -0.96 -18.42
N LYS A 195 -7.92 -1.70 -19.54
CA LYS A 195 -6.87 -2.73 -19.75
C LYS A 195 -5.43 -2.26 -19.52
N LYS A 196 -5.15 -0.96 -19.57
CA LYS A 196 -3.81 -0.43 -19.26
C LYS A 196 -3.37 -0.72 -17.82
N PHE A 197 -4.30 -0.99 -16.90
CA PHE A 197 -4.01 -1.36 -15.52
C PHE A 197 -3.87 -2.88 -15.31
N ASP A 198 -4.09 -3.71 -16.33
CA ASP A 198 -3.97 -5.17 -16.26
C ASP A 198 -2.59 -5.61 -15.74
N MET A 199 -1.54 -4.83 -16.03
CA MET A 199 -0.17 -5.09 -15.55
C MET A 199 -0.01 -5.05 -14.02
N VAL A 200 -0.92 -4.40 -13.29
CA VAL A 200 -0.94 -4.36 -11.83
C VAL A 200 -2.14 -5.12 -11.26
N ILE A 201 -3.30 -5.10 -11.93
CA ILE A 201 -4.50 -5.83 -11.52
C ILE A 201 -4.21 -7.33 -11.52
N TYR A 202 -3.68 -7.89 -12.61
CA TYR A 202 -3.49 -9.34 -12.70
C TYR A 202 -2.50 -9.89 -11.66
N PRO A 203 -1.30 -9.31 -11.46
CA PRO A 203 -0.43 -9.73 -10.36
C PRO A 203 -1.11 -9.67 -8.99
N THR A 204 -1.88 -8.63 -8.72
CA THR A 204 -2.64 -8.52 -7.47
C THR A 204 -3.68 -9.63 -7.36
N LEU A 205 -4.52 -9.87 -8.37
CA LEU A 205 -5.54 -10.93 -8.33
C LEU A 205 -4.91 -12.32 -8.15
N VAL A 206 -3.73 -12.57 -8.73
CA VAL A 206 -2.98 -13.81 -8.49
C VAL A 206 -2.62 -13.94 -7.01
N THR A 207 -2.14 -12.88 -6.35
CA THR A 207 -1.86 -12.95 -4.91
C THR A 207 -3.10 -13.14 -4.05
N VAL A 208 -4.25 -12.60 -4.47
CA VAL A 208 -5.52 -12.76 -3.75
C VAL A 208 -6.02 -14.20 -3.83
N THR A 209 -5.81 -14.85 -4.97
CA THR A 209 -6.28 -16.22 -5.26
C THR A 209 -5.27 -17.32 -4.94
N TYR A 210 -4.02 -16.96 -4.63
CA TYR A 210 -2.94 -17.91 -4.40
C TYR A 210 -3.26 -18.82 -3.20
N GLU A 211 -3.31 -20.13 -3.47
CA GLU A 211 -3.66 -21.19 -2.51
C GLU A 211 -4.99 -20.97 -1.77
N ASN A 212 -5.91 -20.19 -2.33
CA ASN A 212 -7.19 -19.87 -1.72
C ASN A 212 -8.37 -20.18 -2.66
N ALA A 213 -8.95 -21.36 -2.47
CA ALA A 213 -10.07 -21.84 -3.28
C ALA A 213 -11.33 -20.96 -3.18
N GLU A 214 -11.58 -20.38 -2.01
CA GLU A 214 -12.71 -19.49 -1.80
C GLU A 214 -12.53 -18.17 -2.55
N ALA A 215 -11.33 -17.59 -2.47
CA ALA A 215 -11.00 -16.40 -3.25
C ALA A 215 -11.10 -16.66 -4.77
N LYS A 216 -10.65 -17.84 -5.25
CA LYS A 216 -10.84 -18.25 -6.65
C LYS A 216 -12.30 -18.34 -7.03
N ALA A 217 -13.15 -18.90 -6.17
CA ALA A 217 -14.59 -19.04 -6.44
C ALA A 217 -15.31 -17.68 -6.46
N VAL A 218 -14.92 -16.74 -5.60
CA VAL A 218 -15.48 -15.38 -5.57
C VAL A 218 -15.01 -14.58 -6.79
N LEU A 219 -13.70 -14.51 -7.02
CA LEU A 219 -13.13 -13.71 -8.12
C LEU A 219 -13.40 -14.31 -9.50
N GLY A 220 -13.58 -15.63 -9.60
CA GLY A 220 -13.92 -16.30 -10.86
C GLY A 220 -15.29 -15.94 -11.44
N LYS A 221 -16.14 -15.25 -10.66
CA LYS A 221 -17.40 -14.68 -11.16
C LYS A 221 -17.18 -13.46 -12.05
N ASP A 222 -16.08 -12.74 -11.81
CA ASP A 222 -15.79 -11.44 -12.41
C ASP A 222 -14.56 -11.47 -13.34
N PHE A 223 -13.63 -12.41 -13.12
CA PHE A 223 -12.35 -12.52 -13.83
C PHE A 223 -12.09 -13.94 -14.33
N ASP A 224 -11.39 -14.05 -15.47
CA ASP A 224 -10.91 -15.35 -15.98
C ASP A 224 -9.64 -15.80 -15.24
N ILE A 225 -9.83 -16.59 -14.18
CA ILE A 225 -8.76 -17.08 -13.31
C ILE A 225 -7.73 -17.94 -14.06
N ALA A 226 -8.14 -18.69 -15.08
CA ALA A 226 -7.22 -19.56 -15.83
C ALA A 226 -6.14 -18.74 -16.57
N SER A 227 -6.53 -17.58 -17.11
CA SER A 227 -5.61 -16.64 -17.76
C SER A 227 -4.67 -15.93 -16.76
N LEU A 228 -5.08 -15.77 -15.49
CA LEU A 228 -4.26 -15.19 -14.42
C LEU A 228 -3.06 -16.07 -14.07
N GLU A 229 -3.30 -17.36 -13.90
CA GLU A 229 -2.27 -18.33 -13.50
C GLU A 229 -1.18 -18.49 -14.57
N ILE A 230 -1.57 -18.48 -15.85
CA ILE A 230 -0.62 -18.52 -16.98
C ILE A 230 0.25 -17.26 -17.03
N THR A 231 -0.36 -16.09 -16.80
CA THR A 231 0.35 -14.79 -16.78
C THR A 231 1.33 -14.70 -15.62
N ALA A 232 0.99 -15.30 -14.47
CA ALA A 232 1.84 -15.35 -13.29
C ALA A 232 3.12 -16.18 -13.54
N VAL A 233 2.99 -17.33 -14.20
CA VAL A 233 4.11 -18.22 -14.54
C VAL A 233 5.06 -17.56 -15.54
N GLY A 234 4.54 -16.81 -16.53
CA GLY A 234 5.37 -16.14 -17.54
C GLY A 234 6.07 -14.85 -17.07
N SER A 235 5.53 -14.18 -16.04
CA SER A 235 6.02 -12.86 -15.56
C SER A 235 6.62 -12.87 -14.15
N GLY A 236 6.66 -14.03 -13.49
CA GLY A 236 7.02 -14.18 -12.08
C GLY A 236 8.40 -13.65 -11.69
N GLU A 237 9.37 -13.66 -12.63
CA GLU A 237 10.71 -13.12 -12.38
C GLU A 237 10.79 -11.59 -12.49
N LYS A 238 9.88 -10.95 -13.24
CA LYS A 238 9.92 -9.50 -13.50
C LYS A 238 8.99 -8.71 -12.58
N ASN A 239 7.92 -9.33 -12.09
CA ASN A 239 6.99 -8.67 -11.18
C ASN A 239 7.27 -9.06 -9.72
N ARG A 240 7.65 -8.06 -8.91
CA ARG A 240 8.01 -8.26 -7.51
C ARG A 240 6.91 -8.92 -6.68
N ILE A 241 5.64 -8.57 -6.92
CA ILE A 241 4.49 -9.12 -6.21
C ILE A 241 4.40 -10.64 -6.47
N LEU A 242 4.59 -11.07 -7.72
CA LEU A 242 4.59 -12.48 -8.09
C LEU A 242 5.80 -13.25 -7.55
N SER A 243 6.98 -12.61 -7.49
CA SER A 243 8.20 -13.24 -6.93
C SER A 243 8.05 -13.63 -5.46
N LEU A 244 7.14 -12.98 -4.72
CA LEU A 244 6.87 -13.32 -3.33
C LEU A 244 6.20 -14.70 -3.21
N LEU A 245 5.38 -15.09 -4.19
CA LEU A 245 4.69 -16.37 -4.23
C LEU A 245 5.64 -17.56 -4.47
N THR A 246 6.72 -17.36 -5.24
CA THR A 246 7.67 -18.43 -5.61
C THR A 246 8.85 -18.57 -4.65
N SER A 247 9.12 -17.56 -3.81
CA SER A 247 10.23 -17.59 -2.84
C SER A 247 10.03 -18.58 -1.67
N THR A 248 8.82 -19.12 -1.53
CA THR A 248 8.45 -20.14 -0.54
C THR A 248 8.58 -21.57 -1.06
N THR A 249 8.44 -21.80 -2.38
CA THR A 249 8.61 -23.14 -2.98
C THR A 249 10.07 -23.62 -2.98
N THR A 250 11.05 -22.72 -2.89
CA THR A 250 12.48 -23.07 -2.82
C THR A 250 13.00 -23.34 -1.40
N LYS A 251 12.16 -23.25 -0.36
CA LYS A 251 12.52 -23.60 1.03
C LYS A 251 12.00 -24.97 1.48
N ALA A 252 11.48 -25.77 0.55
CA ALA A 252 10.95 -27.10 0.80
C ALA A 252 11.68 -28.19 -0.03
N GLU A 253 13.02 -28.12 -0.07
CA GLU A 253 13.89 -29.24 -0.43
C GLU A 253 15.00 -29.40 0.61
#